data_AF-A0A3D1AQM3-F1
#
_entry.id   AF-A0A3D1AQM3-F1
#
_cell.length_a   1.000
_cell.length_b   1.000
_cell.length_c   1.000
_cell.angle_alpha   90.00
_cell.angle_beta   90.00
_cell.angle_gamma   90.00
#
_symmetry.space_group_name_H-M   'P 1'
#
loop_
_entity.id
_entity.type
_entity.pdbx_description
1 polymer ?
#
loop_
_entity_poly.entity_id
_entity_poly.type
_entity_poly.pdbx_seq_one_letter_code
_entity_poly.pdbx_strand_id
1 'polypeptide(L)'
;IDRYLLPTFLGRRTAVHHASIGCPFRCQFCGVVPIFDGRQKVESAGRTAAVLGRLQQLYGIDAVQFYDNNFFLNEGHALDQAEQLIPLHLRWWAEGRIDTLLRYSDDTLRAIRRSGAKMIF
;
A
#
# COMPACT_ATOMS: atom_id res chain seq x y z
N ILE A 1 -19.01 -1.97 12.67
CA ILE A 1 -18.00 -1.90 11.59
C ILE A 1 -18.30 -0.79 10.59
N ASP A 2 -19.57 -0.52 10.28
CA ASP A 2 -19.97 0.47 9.25
C ASP A 2 -19.56 1.92 9.55
N ARG A 3 -19.34 2.27 10.83
CA ARG A 3 -18.78 3.58 11.21
C ARG A 3 -17.29 3.74 10.86
N TYR A 4 -16.60 2.65 10.53
CA TYR A 4 -15.15 2.62 10.29
C TYR A 4 -14.77 2.33 8.84
N LEU A 5 -15.69 1.74 8.04
CA LEU A 5 -15.50 1.49 6.61
C LEU A 5 -16.26 2.54 5.80
N LEU A 6 -15.68 3.74 5.74
CA LEU A 6 -16.32 4.89 5.12
C LEU A 6 -16.15 4.87 3.59
N PRO A 7 -17.08 5.51 2.84
CA PRO A 7 -16.90 5.73 1.43
C PRO A 7 -15.79 6.76 1.18
N THR A 8 -15.02 6.54 0.11
CA THR A 8 -13.92 7.41 -0.32
C THR A 8 -13.93 7.50 -1.85
N PHE A 9 -13.02 8.28 -2.44
CA PHE A 9 -12.88 8.31 -3.90
C PHE A 9 -12.52 6.92 -4.48
N LEU A 10 -11.94 6.03 -3.66
CA LEU A 10 -11.56 4.69 -4.07
C LEU A 10 -12.71 3.70 -4.06
N GLY A 11 -13.72 3.85 -3.20
CA GLY A 11 -14.75 2.82 -3.02
C GLY A 11 -15.80 3.14 -1.97
N ARG A 12 -16.81 2.26 -1.84
CA ARG A 12 -17.94 2.44 -0.92
C ARG A 12 -17.59 2.03 0.51
N ARG A 13 -16.71 1.04 0.67
CA ARG A 13 -16.29 0.46 1.95
C ARG A 13 -14.78 0.36 1.96
N THR A 14 -14.14 1.44 2.40
CA THR A 14 -12.69 1.57 2.33
C THR A 14 -12.07 1.19 3.67
N ALA A 15 -11.17 0.20 3.67
CA ALA A 15 -10.34 -0.12 4.82
C ALA A 15 -9.02 0.67 4.80
N VAL A 16 -8.34 0.71 5.94
CA VAL A 16 -6.98 1.22 6.07
C VAL A 16 -6.06 0.06 6.46
N HIS A 17 -4.84 0.05 5.94
CA HIS A 17 -3.83 -0.97 6.27
C HIS A 17 -2.43 -0.35 6.25
N HIS A 18 -1.51 -0.90 7.03
CA HIS A 18 -0.08 -0.65 6.88
C HIS A 18 0.57 -1.94 6.38
N ALA A 19 1.02 -1.95 5.13
CA ALA A 19 1.86 -3.03 4.60
C ALA A 19 3.32 -2.83 5.03
N SER A 20 3.68 -1.60 5.39
CA SER A 20 4.99 -1.25 5.93
C SER A 20 4.92 -0.03 6.84
N ILE A 21 5.97 0.16 7.64
CA ILE A 21 6.13 1.32 8.51
C ILE A 21 7.59 1.73 8.62
N GLY A 22 7.84 3.03 8.68
CA GLY A 22 9.18 3.61 8.67
C GLY A 22 9.68 3.95 7.26
N CYS A 23 10.74 4.75 7.20
CA CYS A 23 11.29 5.28 5.96
C CYS A 23 12.76 5.72 6.18
N PRO A 24 13.70 5.42 5.26
CA PRO A 24 15.10 5.82 5.41
C PRO A 24 15.39 7.27 4.99
N PHE A 25 14.45 7.95 4.32
CA PHE A 25 14.69 9.27 3.75
C PHE A 25 14.67 10.37 4.83
N ARG A 26 15.79 11.09 4.96
CA ARG A 26 16.03 12.16 5.96
C ARG A 26 15.41 13.52 5.56
N CYS A 27 14.10 13.52 5.27
CA CYS A 27 13.36 14.75 5.00
C CYS A 27 13.33 15.65 6.25
N GLN A 28 13.71 16.93 6.12
CA GLN A 28 13.86 17.85 7.26
C GLN A 28 12.58 18.09 8.07
N PHE A 29 11.43 17.91 7.43
CA PHE A 29 10.11 18.09 8.05
C PHE A 29 9.54 16.79 8.66
N CYS A 30 10.16 15.63 8.42
CA CYS A 30 9.53 14.34 8.68
C CYS A 30 9.95 13.73 10.03
N GLY A 31 8.97 13.45 10.88
CA GLY A 31 9.17 12.78 12.17
C GLY A 31 9.34 11.25 12.10
N VAL A 32 9.20 10.63 10.93
CA VAL A 32 9.26 9.16 10.78
C VAL A 32 10.68 8.64 11.04
N VAL A 33 11.70 9.26 10.45
CA VAL A 33 13.10 8.80 10.56
C VAL A 33 13.58 8.66 12.01
N PRO A 34 13.43 9.65 12.91
CA PRO A 34 13.89 9.51 14.30
C PRO A 34 13.12 8.45 15.09
N ILE A 35 11.86 8.16 14.73
CA ILE A 35 11.05 7.13 15.40
C ILE A 35 11.50 5.71 14.96
N PHE A 36 11.83 5.55 13.69
CA PHE A 36 12.16 4.24 13.10
C PHE A 36 13.65 4.01 12.84
N ASP A 37 14.53 4.91 13.30
CA ASP A 37 15.99 4.87 13.09
C ASP A 37 16.37 4.74 11.60
N GLY A 38 15.59 5.41 10.73
CA GLY A 38 15.76 5.31 9.28
C GLY A 38 15.54 3.91 8.69
N ARG A 39 14.87 3.01 9.41
CA ARG A 39 14.54 1.67 8.93
C ARG A 39 13.09 1.61 8.49
N GLN A 40 12.81 0.76 7.51
CA GLN A 40 11.46 0.34 7.17
C GLN A 40 11.28 -1.11 7.61
N LYS A 41 10.13 -1.39 8.23
CA LYS A 41 9.65 -2.75 8.48
C LYS A 41 8.53 -3.03 7.50
N VAL A 42 8.60 -4.14 6.79
CA VAL A 42 7.61 -4.55 5.78
C VAL A 42 6.92 -5.84 6.23
N GLU A 43 5.63 -5.94 5.98
CA GLU A 43 4.91 -7.21 6.01
C GLU A 43 5.24 -8.02 4.75
N SER A 44 5.08 -9.34 4.79
CA SER A 44 5.11 -10.10 3.53
C SER A 44 3.86 -9.80 2.70
N ALA A 45 3.99 -9.87 1.38
CA ALA A 45 2.86 -9.67 0.47
C ALA A 45 1.71 -10.65 0.73
N GLY A 46 2.04 -11.92 1.00
CA GLY A 46 1.05 -12.94 1.36
C GLY A 46 0.30 -12.63 2.66
N ARG A 47 0.96 -12.05 3.67
CA ARG A 47 0.29 -11.61 4.90
C ARG A 47 -0.67 -10.45 4.61
N THR A 48 -0.21 -9.46 3.84
CA THR A 48 -1.02 -8.30 3.45
C THR A 48 -2.29 -8.77 2.73
N ALA A 49 -2.15 -9.61 1.70
CA ALA A 49 -3.28 -10.14 0.94
C ALA A 49 -4.21 -11.01 1.80
N ALA A 50 -3.68 -11.84 2.72
CA ALA A 50 -4.51 -12.63 3.62
C ALA A 50 -5.36 -11.76 4.57
N VAL A 51 -4.78 -10.69 5.12
CA VAL A 51 -5.52 -9.74 5.98
C VAL A 51 -6.62 -9.05 5.18
N LEU A 52 -6.30 -8.52 3.99
CA LEU A 52 -7.26 -7.82 3.14
C LEU A 52 -8.36 -8.75 2.62
N GLY A 53 -8.01 -9.98 2.22
CA GLY A 53 -8.98 -11.01 1.83
C GLY A 53 -9.93 -11.35 2.97
N ARG A 54 -9.43 -11.46 4.21
CA ARG A 54 -10.28 -11.66 5.39
C ARG A 54 -11.21 -10.47 5.63
N LEU A 55 -10.73 -9.24 5.50
CA LEU A 55 -11.58 -8.04 5.62
C LEU A 55 -12.64 -7.99 4.51
N GLN A 56 -12.30 -8.41 3.29
CA GLN A 56 -13.23 -8.48 2.17
C GLN A 56 -14.32 -9.52 2.42
N GLN A 57 -13.95 -10.72 2.86
CA GLN A 57 -14.90 -11.79 3.20
C GLN A 57 -15.83 -11.42 4.36
N LEU A 58 -15.28 -10.85 5.43
CA LEU A 58 -16.06 -10.57 6.65
C LEU A 58 -16.88 -9.29 6.55
N TYR A 59 -16.37 -8.27 5.86
CA TYR A 59 -16.92 -6.91 5.93
C TYR A 59 -17.20 -6.28 4.56
N GLY A 60 -16.92 -6.97 3.46
CA GLY A 60 -17.25 -6.52 2.11
C GLY A 60 -16.49 -5.28 1.67
N ILE A 61 -15.23 -5.13 2.06
CA ILE A 61 -14.40 -3.99 1.62
C ILE A 61 -14.19 -4.06 0.10
N ASP A 62 -14.24 -2.89 -0.55
CA ASP A 62 -14.02 -2.75 -1.99
C ASP A 62 -12.84 -1.84 -2.32
N ALA A 63 -12.22 -1.27 -1.29
CA ALA A 63 -11.05 -0.41 -1.41
C ALA A 63 -10.15 -0.44 -0.15
N VAL A 64 -8.88 -0.06 -0.33
CA VAL A 64 -7.87 0.03 0.73
C VAL A 64 -7.07 1.31 0.61
N GLN A 65 -6.79 1.96 1.73
CA GLN A 65 -5.78 3.01 1.85
C GLN A 65 -4.56 2.45 2.57
N PHE A 66 -3.41 2.45 1.92
CA PHE A 66 -2.15 2.11 2.59
C PHE A 66 -1.58 3.35 3.25
N TYR A 67 -1.41 3.30 4.57
CA TYR A 67 -0.85 4.42 5.37
C TYR A 67 0.66 4.27 5.60
N ASP A 68 1.29 3.40 4.83
CA ASP A 68 2.73 3.25 4.70
C ASP A 68 3.40 4.62 4.50
N ASN A 69 4.48 4.88 5.24
CA ASN A 69 5.23 6.13 5.07
C ASN A 69 5.94 6.23 3.71
N ASN A 70 6.20 5.08 3.08
CA ASN A 70 6.65 4.97 1.69
C ASN A 70 6.49 3.51 1.22
N PHE A 71 5.41 3.21 0.51
CA PHE A 71 5.10 1.86 0.03
C PHE A 71 6.11 1.37 -1.03
N PHE A 72 6.69 2.29 -1.81
CA PHE A 72 7.48 2.00 -3.00
C PHE A 72 8.99 2.13 -2.78
N LEU A 73 9.48 1.77 -1.58
CA LEU A 73 10.91 1.84 -1.28
C LEU A 73 11.71 0.77 -2.02
N ASN A 74 11.13 -0.43 -2.21
CA ASN A 74 11.78 -1.57 -2.84
C ASN A 74 10.90 -2.12 -3.97
N GLU A 75 11.45 -2.16 -5.19
CA GLU A 75 10.70 -2.59 -6.38
C GLU A 75 10.23 -4.04 -6.29
N GLY A 76 11.10 -4.96 -5.89
CA GLY A 76 10.77 -6.38 -5.77
C GLY A 76 9.63 -6.59 -4.77
N HIS A 77 9.69 -5.94 -3.61
CA HIS A 77 8.62 -6.01 -2.62
C HIS A 77 7.31 -5.39 -3.11
N ALA A 78 7.37 -4.24 -3.80
CA ALA A 78 6.19 -3.61 -4.37
C ALA A 78 5.55 -4.47 -5.48
N LEU A 79 6.36 -5.18 -6.27
CA LEU A 79 5.89 -6.15 -7.26
C LEU A 79 5.21 -7.34 -6.57
N ASP A 80 5.84 -7.93 -5.54
CA ASP A 80 5.25 -9.03 -4.76
C ASP A 80 3.90 -8.63 -4.17
N GLN A 81 3.82 -7.43 -3.59
CA GLN A 81 2.56 -6.87 -3.08
C GLN A 81 1.54 -6.75 -4.20
N ALA A 82 1.90 -6.14 -5.35
CA ALA A 82 0.98 -5.99 -6.46
C ALA A 82 0.41 -7.33 -6.94
N GLU A 83 1.26 -8.33 -7.18
CA GLU A 83 0.84 -9.64 -7.67
C GLU A 83 -0.11 -10.36 -6.69
N GLN A 84 0.14 -10.27 -5.38
CA GLN A 84 -0.74 -10.85 -4.36
C GLN A 84 -2.08 -10.10 -4.20
N LEU A 85 -2.14 -8.82 -4.57
CA LEU A 85 -3.37 -8.02 -4.49
C LEU A 85 -4.28 -8.18 -5.73
N ILE A 86 -3.76 -8.61 -6.89
CA ILE A 86 -4.53 -8.79 -8.13
C ILE A 86 -5.82 -9.61 -7.92
N PRO A 87 -5.81 -10.79 -7.27
CA PRO A 87 -7.00 -11.62 -7.12
C PRO A 87 -8.10 -11.00 -6.24
N LEU A 88 -7.76 -10.01 -5.41
CA LEU A 88 -8.72 -9.38 -4.49
C LEU A 88 -9.60 -8.33 -5.19
N HIS A 89 -9.18 -7.86 -6.37
CA HIS A 89 -9.87 -6.82 -7.14
C HIS A 89 -10.21 -5.56 -6.32
N LEU A 90 -9.39 -5.25 -5.32
CA LEU A 90 -9.53 -4.06 -4.47
C LEU A 90 -8.97 -2.83 -5.19
N ARG A 91 -9.63 -1.69 -5.02
CA ARG A 91 -9.08 -0.40 -5.44
C ARG A 91 -8.22 0.16 -4.32
N TRP A 92 -7.02 0.66 -4.63
CA TRP A 92 -6.14 1.13 -3.56
C TRP A 92 -5.30 2.35 -3.93
N TRP A 93 -4.81 3.03 -2.90
CA TRP A 93 -3.79 4.07 -3.01
C TRP A 93 -2.72 3.88 -1.94
N ALA A 94 -1.53 4.41 -2.20
CA ALA A 94 -0.42 4.42 -1.26
C ALA A 94 0.48 5.65 -1.50
N GLU A 95 1.25 6.02 -0.48
CA GLU A 95 2.27 7.06 -0.59
C GLU A 95 3.55 6.52 -1.25
N GLY A 96 4.11 7.31 -2.17
CA GLY A 96 5.30 6.95 -2.94
C GLY A 96 6.19 8.13 -3.25
N ARG A 97 7.50 7.94 -3.10
CA ARG A 97 8.48 8.95 -3.50
C ARG A 97 8.75 8.84 -5.00
N ILE A 98 8.61 9.95 -5.72
CA ILE A 98 8.74 9.94 -7.19
C ILE A 98 10.11 9.44 -7.68
N ASP A 99 11.20 9.73 -6.95
CA ASP A 99 12.55 9.31 -7.33
C ASP A 99 12.83 7.80 -7.13
N THR A 100 12.00 7.09 -6.34
CA THR A 100 12.04 5.63 -6.25
C THR A 100 11.23 5.02 -7.39
N LEU A 101 10.03 5.52 -7.63
CA LEU A 101 9.13 5.04 -8.68
C LEU A 101 9.69 5.24 -10.10
N LEU A 102 10.42 6.33 -10.35
CA LEU A 102 11.07 6.58 -11.65
C LEU A 102 12.15 5.55 -12.02
N ARG A 103 12.58 4.72 -11.05
CA ARG A 103 13.57 3.65 -11.27
C ARG A 103 12.93 2.30 -11.55
N TYR A 104 11.61 2.18 -11.35
CA TYR A 104 10.91 0.93 -11.54
C TYR A 104 10.84 0.59 -13.03
N SER A 105 10.83 -0.70 -13.33
CA SER A 105 10.53 -1.18 -14.67
C SER A 105 9.07 -0.93 -15.05
N ASP A 106 8.83 -0.77 -16.36
CA ASP A 106 7.47 -0.68 -16.90
C ASP A 106 6.59 -1.86 -16.51
N ASP A 107 7.16 -3.08 -16.42
CA ASP A 107 6.41 -4.27 -16.07
C ASP A 107 5.94 -4.23 -14.62
N THR A 108 6.79 -3.75 -13.69
CA THR A 108 6.36 -3.51 -12.31
C THR A 108 5.27 -2.45 -12.24
N LEU A 109 5.40 -1.34 -12.96
CA LEU A 109 4.37 -0.30 -12.99
C LEU A 109 3.04 -0.82 -13.57
N ARG A 110 3.08 -1.66 -14.61
CA ARG A 110 1.89 -2.34 -15.15
C ARG A 110 1.29 -3.29 -14.12
N ALA A 111 2.09 -4.03 -13.36
CA ALA A 111 1.61 -4.92 -12.30
C ALA A 111 0.89 -4.14 -11.19
N ILE A 112 1.48 -3.03 -10.73
CA ILE A 112 0.88 -2.11 -9.75
C ILE A 112 -0.47 -1.59 -10.25
N ARG A 113 -0.56 -1.22 -11.53
CA ARG A 113 -1.85 -0.81 -12.12
C ARG A 113 -2.87 -1.95 -12.15
N ARG A 114 -2.46 -3.15 -12.58
CA ARG A 114 -3.34 -4.34 -12.65
C ARG A 114 -3.88 -4.74 -11.28
N SER A 115 -3.08 -4.57 -10.23
CA SER A 115 -3.47 -4.92 -8.85
C SER A 115 -4.50 -3.96 -8.23
N GLY A 116 -4.86 -2.88 -8.93
CA GLY A 116 -5.93 -1.98 -8.52
C GLY A 116 -5.48 -0.62 -8.00
N ALA A 117 -4.19 -0.26 -8.13
CA ALA A 117 -3.71 1.07 -7.79
C ALA A 117 -4.45 2.13 -8.62
N LYS A 118 -5.15 3.04 -7.94
CA LYS A 118 -5.87 4.17 -8.56
C LYS A 118 -5.16 5.51 -8.36
N MET A 119 -4.33 5.60 -7.32
CA MET A 119 -3.59 6.80 -6.98
C MET A 119 -2.29 6.40 -6.29
N ILE A 120 -1.23 7.14 -6.60
CA ILE A 120 0.01 7.16 -5.87
C ILE A 120 0.19 8.61 -5.45
N PHE A 121 0.33 8.85 -4.15
CA PHE A 121 0.47 10.19 -3.59
C PHE A 121 1.94 10.50 -3.30
#